data_AF-A0A960X5Z4-F1
#
_entry.id   AF-A0A960X5Z4-F1
#
_cell.length_a   1.000
_cell.length_b   1.000
_cell.length_c   1.000
_cell.angle_alpha   90.00
_cell.angle_beta   90.00
_cell.angle_gamma   90.00
#
_symmetry.space_group_name_H-M   'P 1'
#
loop_
_entity.id
_entity.type
_entity.pdbx_description
1 polymer ?
#
loop_
_entity_poly.entity_id
_entity_poly.type
_entity_poly.pdbx_seq_one_letter_code
_entity_poly.pdbx_strand_id
1 'polypeptide(L)'
;MKKRTYRLLNMIYGGVSGLLTGGVMKFFWISFGHKPAMLFMLLIHQMHVFSKIQEKTHVSDDALLVGMHFVTATILGVVFALLSHRLVKSVWNGLGLGFLFGMMWWVLTPFYLLPFFFVVSPNVHWTDLTMYDLLQTLGSHIIFGVVLGFFYALFCILLRRQARDG
;
A
#
# COMPACT_ATOMS: atom_id res chain seq x y z
N MET A 1 37.04 -9.28 20.19
CA MET A 1 35.57 -9.47 19.98
C MET A 1 34.77 -8.19 19.83
N LYS A 2 34.91 -7.16 20.69
CA LYS A 2 34.07 -5.93 20.66
C LYS A 2 33.99 -5.20 19.30
N LYS A 3 35.08 -5.09 18.53
CA LYS A 3 35.09 -4.39 17.22
C LYS A 3 34.15 -5.03 16.17
N ARG A 4 33.88 -6.33 16.25
CA ARG A 4 32.99 -7.02 15.28
C ARG A 4 31.52 -6.74 15.57
N THR A 5 31.17 -6.65 16.85
CA THR A 5 29.82 -6.34 17.33
C THR A 5 29.43 -4.89 17.02
N TYR A 6 30.32 -3.92 17.21
CA TYR A 6 30.07 -2.52 16.84
C TYR A 6 29.85 -2.30 15.34
N ARG A 7 30.56 -3.07 14.51
CA ARG A 7 30.43 -2.99 13.04
C ARG A 7 29.09 -3.55 12.56
N LEU A 8 28.59 -4.62 13.18
CA LEU A 8 27.27 -5.17 12.92
C LEU A 8 26.15 -4.24 13.41
N LEU A 9 26.30 -3.66 14.59
CA LEU A 9 25.35 -2.67 15.12
C LEU A 9 25.27 -1.44 14.23
N ASN A 10 26.40 -0.87 13.77
CA ASN A 10 26.38 0.26 12.83
C ASN A 10 25.85 -0.11 11.44
N MET A 11 26.01 -1.37 10.98
CA MET A 11 25.39 -1.84 9.73
C MET A 11 23.87 -1.95 9.85
N ILE A 12 23.38 -2.44 10.98
CA ILE A 12 21.94 -2.57 11.26
C ILE A 12 21.34 -1.17 11.48
N TYR A 13 21.97 -0.33 12.32
CA TYR A 13 21.50 1.03 12.58
C TYR A 13 21.58 1.92 11.33
N GLY A 14 22.67 1.85 10.55
CA GLY A 14 22.82 2.62 9.31
C GLY A 14 21.91 2.13 8.17
N GLY A 15 21.65 0.83 8.10
CA GLY A 15 20.70 0.25 7.15
C GLY A 15 19.25 0.60 7.48
N VAL A 16 18.88 0.56 8.76
CA VAL A 16 17.54 0.90 9.25
C VAL A 16 17.31 2.42 9.26
N SER A 17 18.31 3.22 9.65
CA SER A 17 18.21 4.68 9.58
C SER A 17 18.21 5.18 8.14
N GLY A 18 19.05 4.65 7.25
CA GLY A 18 19.02 4.99 5.82
C GLY A 18 17.69 4.61 5.14
N LEU A 19 17.06 3.51 5.57
CA LEU A 19 15.69 3.16 5.21
C LEU A 19 14.72 4.25 5.72
N LEU A 20 14.70 4.51 7.02
CA LEU A 20 13.65 5.30 7.68
C LEU A 20 13.79 6.82 7.50
N THR A 21 14.99 7.38 7.42
CA THR A 21 15.21 8.84 7.48
C THR A 21 15.48 9.50 6.11
N GLY A 22 15.78 8.72 5.07
CA GLY A 22 16.17 9.27 3.77
C GLY A 22 15.42 8.68 2.59
N GLY A 23 15.47 7.35 2.43
CA GLY A 23 14.88 6.67 1.28
C GLY A 23 13.37 6.46 1.40
N VAL A 24 12.92 5.85 2.50
CA VAL A 24 11.49 5.56 2.71
C VAL A 24 10.71 6.84 2.93
N MET A 25 11.25 7.84 3.63
CA MET A 25 10.58 9.14 3.82
C MET A 25 10.43 9.93 2.49
N LYS A 26 11.44 9.88 1.61
CA LYS A 26 11.36 10.49 0.26
C LYS A 26 10.47 9.68 -0.68
N PHE A 27 10.51 8.35 -0.62
CA PHE A 27 9.57 7.48 -1.32
C PHE A 27 8.13 7.75 -0.85
N PHE A 28 7.94 7.88 0.45
CA PHE A 28 6.65 8.22 1.06
C PHE A 28 6.16 9.57 0.54
N TRP A 29 7.01 10.60 0.49
CA TRP A 29 6.66 11.89 -0.12
C TRP A 29 6.47 11.86 -1.64
N ILE A 30 7.09 10.94 -2.38
CA ILE A 30 6.98 10.86 -3.86
C ILE A 30 5.83 9.94 -4.31
N SER A 31 5.53 8.91 -3.52
CA SER A 31 4.57 7.84 -3.82
C SER A 31 3.30 7.92 -2.98
N PHE A 32 3.28 8.75 -1.93
CA PHE A 32 2.08 9.18 -1.22
C PHE A 32 1.95 10.71 -1.15
N GLY A 33 2.89 11.48 -1.72
CA GLY A 33 2.73 12.92 -1.87
C GLY A 33 1.62 13.24 -2.85
N HIS A 34 0.45 13.57 -2.31
CA HIS A 34 -0.78 14.03 -2.95
C HIS A 34 -1.24 13.20 -4.16
N LYS A 35 -0.51 13.14 -5.28
CA LYS A 35 -0.98 12.69 -6.59
C LYS A 35 -1.39 11.19 -6.67
N PRO A 36 -0.55 10.19 -6.35
CA PRO A 36 -0.94 8.78 -6.41
C PRO A 36 -1.96 8.37 -5.34
N ALA A 37 -1.87 8.95 -4.13
CA ALA A 37 -2.88 8.75 -3.08
C ALA A 37 -4.24 9.36 -3.49
N MET A 38 -4.25 10.55 -4.09
CA MET A 38 -5.46 11.16 -4.65
C MET A 38 -6.01 10.35 -5.83
N LEU A 39 -5.15 9.78 -6.69
CA LEU A 39 -5.58 8.91 -7.79
C LEU A 39 -6.25 7.64 -7.25
N PHE A 40 -5.67 7.02 -6.23
CA PHE A 40 -6.27 5.86 -5.56
C PHE A 40 -7.59 6.23 -4.87
N MET A 41 -7.65 7.35 -4.16
CA MET A 41 -8.88 7.86 -3.53
C MET A 41 -9.97 8.20 -4.57
N LEU A 42 -9.61 8.79 -5.70
CA LEU A 42 -10.52 9.08 -6.81
C LEU A 42 -11.07 7.78 -7.43
N LEU A 43 -10.21 6.78 -7.64
CA LEU A 43 -10.62 5.49 -8.19
C LEU A 43 -11.51 4.71 -7.22
N ILE A 44 -11.24 4.77 -5.92
CA ILE A 44 -12.08 4.17 -4.88
C ILE A 44 -13.43 4.89 -4.79
N HIS A 45 -13.46 6.23 -4.88
CA HIS A 45 -14.70 7.02 -4.90
C HIS A 45 -15.60 6.67 -6.10
N GLN A 46 -15.01 6.34 -7.25
CA GLN A 46 -15.76 5.92 -8.44
C GLN A 46 -16.32 4.48 -8.34
N MET A 47 -15.86 3.68 -7.38
CA MET A 47 -16.34 2.31 -7.21
C MET A 47 -17.42 2.26 -6.12
N HIS A 48 -18.67 2.07 -6.55
CA HIS A 48 -19.93 2.03 -5.78
C HIS A 48 -20.01 1.01 -4.60
N VAL A 49 -18.89 0.40 -4.22
CA VAL A 49 -18.82 -0.51 -3.08
C VAL A 49 -18.95 0.26 -1.77
N PHE A 50 -18.44 1.50 -1.71
CA PHE A 50 -18.57 2.35 -0.53
C PHE A 50 -19.99 2.81 -0.29
N SER A 51 -20.71 3.19 -1.34
CA SER A 51 -22.13 3.56 -1.22
C SER A 51 -22.97 2.39 -0.71
N LYS A 52 -22.70 1.15 -1.16
CA LYS A 52 -23.35 -0.07 -0.61
C LYS A 52 -23.00 -0.33 0.87
N ILE A 53 -21.76 -0.08 1.29
CA ILE A 53 -21.34 -0.28 2.69
C ILE A 53 -21.89 0.84 3.58
N GLN A 54 -21.87 2.10 3.13
CA GLN A 54 -22.43 3.25 3.84
C GLN A 54 -23.94 3.12 4.02
N GLU A 55 -24.66 2.68 2.98
CA GLU A 55 -26.09 2.37 3.03
C GLU A 55 -26.40 1.33 4.12
N LYS A 56 -25.54 0.31 4.27
CA LYS A 56 -25.75 -0.79 5.23
C LYS A 56 -25.25 -0.52 6.66
N THR A 57 -24.26 0.36 6.83
CA THR A 57 -23.59 0.55 8.14
C THR A 57 -24.01 1.83 8.87
N HIS A 58 -24.76 2.74 8.23
CA HIS A 58 -25.17 4.04 8.78
C HIS A 58 -24.00 4.91 9.30
N VAL A 59 -22.76 4.60 8.93
CA VAL A 59 -21.58 5.39 9.29
C VAL A 59 -21.53 6.61 8.35
N SER A 60 -21.99 7.76 8.84
CA SER A 60 -22.08 9.01 8.09
C SER A 60 -20.79 9.83 8.04
N ASP A 61 -19.72 9.39 8.72
CA ASP A 61 -18.45 10.12 8.78
C ASP A 61 -17.54 9.74 7.60
N ASP A 62 -17.78 10.38 6.45
CA ASP A 62 -16.94 10.29 5.25
C ASP A 62 -15.44 10.51 5.56
N ALA A 63 -15.14 11.40 6.51
CA ALA A 63 -13.78 11.69 6.95
C ALA A 63 -13.08 10.49 7.61
N LEU A 64 -13.81 9.69 8.40
CA LEU A 64 -13.27 8.49 9.06
C LEU A 64 -12.89 7.44 8.01
N LEU A 65 -13.78 7.19 7.05
CA LEU A 65 -13.56 6.22 5.97
C LEU A 65 -12.38 6.62 5.08
N VAL A 66 -12.30 7.89 4.70
CA VAL A 66 -11.16 8.44 3.94
C VAL A 66 -9.86 8.33 4.73
N GLY A 67 -9.87 8.67 6.02
CA GLY A 67 -8.71 8.55 6.89
C GLY A 67 -8.19 7.11 6.97
N MET A 68 -9.08 6.14 7.15
CA MET A 68 -8.74 4.72 7.21
C MET A 68 -8.16 4.21 5.89
N HIS A 69 -8.69 4.66 4.75
CA HIS A 69 -8.12 4.34 3.44
C HIS A 69 -6.70 4.88 3.30
N PHE A 70 -6.46 6.09 3.78
CA PHE A 70 -5.15 6.72 3.70
C PHE A 70 -4.12 5.97 4.56
N VAL A 71 -4.50 5.59 5.79
CA VAL A 71 -3.66 4.80 6.70
C VAL A 71 -3.39 3.42 6.10
N THR A 72 -4.40 2.76 5.56
CA THR A 72 -4.25 1.43 4.94
C THR A 72 -3.35 1.50 3.72
N ALA A 73 -3.57 2.45 2.81
CA ALA A 73 -2.74 2.65 1.63
C ALA A 73 -1.27 2.93 2.01
N THR A 74 -1.05 3.74 3.06
CA THR A 74 0.28 4.01 3.62
C THR A 74 0.98 2.73 4.09
N ILE A 75 0.30 1.94 4.94
CA ILE A 75 0.85 0.69 5.47
C ILE A 75 1.21 -0.26 4.32
N LEU A 76 0.30 -0.42 3.36
CA LEU A 76 0.53 -1.28 2.20
C LEU A 76 1.69 -0.82 1.32
N GLY A 77 1.86 0.49 1.14
CA GLY A 77 3.01 1.04 0.44
C GLY A 77 4.33 0.71 1.12
N VAL A 78 4.39 0.83 2.45
CA VAL A 78 5.57 0.47 3.22
C VAL A 78 5.85 -1.02 3.10
N VAL A 79 4.83 -1.88 3.28
CA VAL A 79 4.95 -3.33 3.12
C VAL A 79 5.46 -3.69 1.72
N PHE A 80 4.86 -3.11 0.69
CA PHE A 80 5.28 -3.33 -0.70
C PHE A 80 6.75 -2.94 -0.91
N ALA A 81 7.16 -1.75 -0.45
CA ALA A 81 8.54 -1.29 -0.57
C ALA A 81 9.52 -2.23 0.13
N LEU A 82 9.20 -2.68 1.36
CA LEU A 82 10.03 -3.62 2.11
C LEU A 82 10.17 -4.96 1.38
N LEU A 83 9.09 -5.50 0.82
CA LEU A 83 9.11 -6.77 0.10
C LEU A 83 9.82 -6.67 -1.25
N SER A 84 9.68 -5.56 -1.96
CA SER A 84 10.11 -5.42 -3.35
C SER A 84 11.47 -4.75 -3.52
N HIS A 85 12.09 -4.20 -2.46
CA HIS A 85 13.33 -3.40 -2.54
C HIS A 85 14.49 -4.05 -3.31
N ARG A 86 14.70 -5.37 -3.13
CA ARG A 86 15.76 -6.13 -3.83
C ARG A 86 15.35 -6.60 -5.21
N LEU A 87 14.04 -6.71 -5.44
CA LEU A 87 13.49 -7.32 -6.63
C LEU A 87 13.34 -6.30 -7.75
N VAL A 88 13.02 -5.05 -7.42
CA VAL A 88 12.78 -3.99 -8.39
C VAL A 88 14.08 -3.52 -9.04
N LYS A 89 14.22 -3.83 -10.34
CA LYS A 89 15.38 -3.45 -11.16
C LYS A 89 15.03 -2.57 -12.37
N SER A 90 13.77 -2.60 -12.80
CA SER A 90 13.25 -1.85 -13.94
C SER A 90 11.78 -1.50 -13.69
N VAL A 91 11.24 -0.58 -14.49
CA VAL A 91 9.81 -0.21 -14.44
C VAL A 91 8.92 -1.43 -14.69
N TRP A 92 9.24 -2.27 -15.67
CA TRP A 92 8.49 -3.50 -15.97
C TRP A 92 8.43 -4.47 -14.81
N ASN A 93 9.55 -4.65 -14.10
CA ASN A 93 9.59 -5.50 -12.91
C ASN A 93 8.77 -4.88 -11.77
N GLY A 94 8.83 -3.56 -11.59
CA GLY A 94 7.95 -2.85 -10.66
C GLY A 94 6.46 -3.04 -10.95
N LEU A 95 6.06 -2.91 -12.21
CA LEU A 95 4.67 -3.15 -12.66
C LEU A 95 4.22 -4.58 -12.37
N GLY A 96 5.06 -5.59 -12.69
CA GLY A 96 4.76 -6.99 -12.43
C GLY A 96 4.63 -7.32 -10.95
N LEU A 97 5.55 -6.82 -10.11
CA LEU A 97 5.48 -6.97 -8.66
C LEU A 97 4.27 -6.25 -8.07
N GLY A 98 3.96 -5.05 -8.59
CA GLY A 98 2.78 -4.29 -8.22
C GLY A 98 1.48 -5.04 -8.53
N PHE A 99 1.37 -5.60 -9.74
CA PHE A 99 0.24 -6.44 -10.14
C PHE A 99 0.04 -7.64 -9.21
N LEU A 100 1.12 -8.40 -8.94
CA LEU A 100 1.08 -9.54 -8.03
C LEU A 100 0.69 -9.12 -6.61
N PHE A 101 1.21 -8.00 -6.14
CA PHE A 101 0.86 -7.44 -4.84
C PHE A 101 -0.61 -7.03 -4.77
N GLY A 102 -1.15 -6.40 -5.82
CA GLY A 102 -2.57 -6.07 -5.93
C GLY A 102 -3.47 -7.29 -5.87
N MET A 103 -3.12 -8.36 -6.61
CA MET A 103 -3.84 -9.64 -6.56
C MET A 103 -3.77 -10.30 -5.18
N MET A 104 -2.58 -10.35 -4.59
CA MET A 104 -2.38 -10.89 -3.25
C MET A 104 -3.20 -10.11 -2.21
N TRP A 105 -3.18 -8.77 -2.31
CA TRP A 105 -3.93 -7.92 -1.41
C TRP A 105 -5.43 -8.09 -1.60
N TRP A 106 -5.93 -8.23 -2.83
CA TRP A 106 -7.35 -8.54 -3.07
C TRP A 106 -7.82 -9.80 -2.34
N VAL A 107 -7.01 -10.87 -2.35
CA VAL A 107 -7.32 -12.10 -1.61
C VAL A 107 -7.31 -11.85 -0.11
N LEU A 108 -6.39 -11.03 0.40
CA LEU A 108 -6.23 -10.74 1.83
C LEU A 108 -7.28 -9.76 2.38
N THR A 109 -7.78 -8.84 1.55
CA THR A 109 -8.68 -7.76 1.96
C THR A 109 -9.93 -8.26 2.69
N PRO A 110 -10.67 -9.28 2.21
CA PRO A 110 -11.79 -9.86 2.98
C PRO A 110 -11.34 -10.28 4.38
N PHE A 111 -10.26 -11.05 4.50
CA PHE A 111 -9.78 -11.54 5.80
C PHE A 111 -9.35 -10.43 6.76
N TYR A 112 -8.84 -9.31 6.24
CA TYR A 112 -8.41 -8.15 7.05
C TYR A 112 -9.55 -7.18 7.40
N LEU A 113 -10.51 -6.97 6.49
CA LEU A 113 -11.63 -6.06 6.71
C LEU A 113 -12.72 -6.65 7.59
N LEU A 114 -12.88 -7.97 7.61
CA LEU A 114 -13.97 -8.63 8.33
C LEU A 114 -13.94 -8.43 9.86
N PRO A 115 -12.80 -8.58 10.57
CA PRO A 115 -12.71 -8.21 11.99
C PRO A 115 -13.04 -6.73 12.24
N PHE A 116 -12.73 -5.86 11.27
CA PHE A 116 -12.96 -4.44 11.38
C PHE A 116 -14.44 -4.09 11.23
N PHE A 117 -15.16 -4.73 10.31
CA PHE A 117 -16.61 -4.56 10.18
C PHE A 117 -17.36 -5.04 11.43
N PHE A 118 -16.91 -6.09 12.13
CA PHE A 118 -17.50 -6.47 13.42
C PHE A 118 -17.33 -5.38 14.50
N VAL A 119 -16.24 -4.63 14.46
CA VAL A 119 -15.98 -3.53 15.41
C VAL A 119 -16.84 -2.31 15.09
N VAL A 120 -17.07 -2.00 13.81
CA VAL A 120 -17.80 -0.79 13.38
C VAL A 120 -19.31 -1.04 13.20
N SER A 121 -19.72 -2.25 12.82
CA SER A 121 -21.12 -2.64 12.61
C SER A 121 -21.31 -4.13 12.91
N PRO A 122 -21.72 -4.49 14.14
CA PRO A 122 -21.88 -5.89 14.59
C PRO A 122 -22.82 -6.75 13.74
N ASN A 123 -23.65 -6.12 12.90
CA ASN A 123 -24.71 -6.76 12.12
C ASN A 123 -24.30 -7.15 10.69
N VAL A 124 -23.05 -6.91 10.27
CA VAL A 124 -22.58 -7.30 8.93
C VAL A 124 -22.02 -8.72 8.98
N HIS A 125 -22.66 -9.65 8.27
CA HIS A 125 -22.22 -11.04 8.21
C HIS A 125 -21.46 -11.33 6.91
N TRP A 126 -20.50 -12.27 6.98
CA TRP A 126 -19.69 -12.77 5.85
C TRP A 126 -20.55 -13.23 4.66
N THR A 127 -21.77 -13.70 4.93
CA THR A 127 -22.76 -14.17 3.96
C THR A 127 -23.40 -13.06 3.14
N ASP A 128 -23.24 -11.80 3.55
CA ASP A 128 -23.89 -10.66 2.90
C ASP A 128 -23.14 -10.16 1.67
N LEU A 129 -21.93 -10.67 1.43
CA LEU A 129 -21.08 -10.37 0.28
C LEU A 129 -21.05 -11.55 -0.67
N THR A 130 -21.52 -11.35 -1.90
CA THR A 130 -21.42 -12.38 -2.93
C THR A 130 -20.02 -12.41 -3.52
N MET A 131 -19.60 -13.56 -4.08
CA MET A 131 -18.36 -13.64 -4.86
C MET A 131 -18.34 -12.65 -6.03
N TYR A 132 -19.52 -12.32 -6.57
CA TYR A 132 -19.65 -11.31 -7.62
C TYR A 132 -19.26 -9.90 -7.12
N ASP A 133 -19.73 -9.49 -5.94
CA ASP A 133 -19.34 -8.21 -5.34
C ASP A 133 -17.82 -8.15 -5.06
N LEU A 134 -17.24 -9.26 -4.60
CA LEU A 134 -15.79 -9.36 -4.36
C LEU A 134 -14.99 -9.24 -5.67
N LEU A 135 -15.43 -9.89 -6.74
CA LEU A 135 -14.78 -9.83 -8.05
C LEU A 135 -14.77 -8.41 -8.63
N GLN A 136 -15.82 -7.60 -8.39
CA GLN A 136 -15.82 -6.20 -8.82
C GLN A 136 -14.70 -5.38 -8.18
N THR A 137 -14.26 -5.74 -6.97
CA THR A 137 -13.15 -5.05 -6.29
C THR A 137 -11.77 -5.45 -6.81
N LEU A 138 -11.64 -6.53 -7.58
CA LEU A 138 -10.34 -7.01 -8.08
C LEU A 138 -9.64 -5.96 -8.95
N GLY A 139 -10.41 -5.27 -9.79
CA GLY A 139 -9.88 -4.24 -10.68
C GLY A 139 -9.20 -3.10 -9.92
N SER A 140 -9.82 -2.60 -8.85
CA SER A 140 -9.24 -1.50 -8.06
C SER A 140 -7.96 -1.93 -7.33
N HIS A 141 -7.90 -3.17 -6.84
CA HIS A 141 -6.72 -3.70 -6.17
C HIS A 141 -5.54 -3.90 -7.14
N ILE A 142 -5.82 -4.42 -8.34
CA ILE A 142 -4.81 -4.55 -9.39
C ILE A 142 -4.30 -3.17 -9.81
N ILE A 143 -5.20 -2.22 -10.08
CA ILE A 143 -4.81 -0.85 -10.48
C ILE A 143 -3.97 -0.20 -9.38
N PHE A 144 -4.39 -0.29 -8.12
CA PHE A 144 -3.62 0.19 -6.98
C PHE A 144 -2.22 -0.42 -6.94
N GLY A 145 -2.12 -1.74 -7.02
CA GLY A 145 -0.84 -2.45 -6.99
C GLY A 145 0.07 -2.05 -8.15
N VAL A 146 -0.45 -1.97 -9.37
CA VAL A 146 0.29 -1.56 -10.57
C VAL A 146 0.81 -0.13 -10.44
N VAL A 147 -0.05 0.81 -10.00
CA VAL A 147 0.33 2.22 -9.77
C VAL A 147 1.42 2.30 -8.70
N LEU A 148 1.26 1.60 -7.59
CA LEU A 148 2.23 1.53 -6.50
C LEU A 148 3.59 0.99 -6.99
N GLY A 149 3.57 -0.11 -7.75
CA GLY A 149 4.75 -0.73 -8.34
C GLY A 149 5.47 0.16 -9.35
N PHE A 150 4.72 0.88 -10.18
CA PHE A 150 5.25 1.86 -11.12
C PHE A 150 6.02 2.98 -10.39
N PHE A 151 5.37 3.63 -9.43
CA PHE A 151 5.97 4.75 -8.70
C PHE A 151 7.17 4.30 -7.85
N TYR A 152 7.12 3.13 -7.23
CA TYR A 152 8.26 2.59 -6.50
C TYR A 152 9.45 2.26 -7.40
N ALA A 153 9.21 1.70 -8.59
CA ALA A 153 10.28 1.46 -9.55
C ALA A 153 10.92 2.74 -10.05
N LEU A 154 10.11 3.76 -10.37
CA LEU A 154 10.62 5.07 -10.75
C LEU A 154 11.48 5.66 -9.63
N PHE A 155 11.01 5.59 -8.38
CA PHE A 155 11.75 6.04 -7.21
C PHE A 155 13.10 5.34 -7.06
N CYS A 156 13.13 4.01 -7.18
CA CYS A 156 14.36 3.22 -7.09
C CYS A 156 15.37 3.58 -8.18
N ILE A 157 14.89 3.82 -9.41
CA ILE A 157 15.75 4.23 -10.54
C ILE A 157 16.34 5.61 -10.28
N LEU A 158 15.53 6.56 -9.83
CA LEU A 158 15.99 7.92 -9.54
C LEU A 158 17.04 7.95 -8.42
N LEU A 159 16.83 7.20 -7.33
CA LEU A 159 17.83 7.09 -6.27
C LEU A 159 19.16 6.52 -6.76
N ARG A 160 19.12 5.47 -7.60
CA ARG A 160 20.33 4.87 -8.18
C ARG A 160 21.05 5.81 -9.14
N ARG A 161 20.32 6.72 -9.82
CA ARG A 161 20.94 7.77 -10.64
C ARG A 161 21.67 8.78 -9.77
N GLN A 162 21.01 9.31 -8.74
CA GLN A 162 21.63 10.27 -7.80
C GLN A 162 22.90 9.71 -7.13
N ALA A 163 22.90 8.43 -6.77
CA ALA A 163 24.07 7.79 -6.15
C ALA A 163 25.24 7.50 -7.13
N ARG A 164 25.03 7.61 -8.45
CA ARG A 164 26.10 7.49 -9.44
C ARG A 164 26.70 8.84 -9.83
N ASP A 165 25.94 9.91 -9.68
CA ASP A 165 26.30 11.26 -10.13
C ASP A 165 26.95 12.11 -9.02
N GLY A 166 27.06 11.59 -7.78
CA GLY A 166 27.69 12.25 -6.63
C GLY A 166 28.73 11.36 -5.96
#